data_AF-A0A319EPD4-F1
#
_entry.id   AF-A0A319EPD4-F1
#
_cell.length_a   1.000
_cell.length_b   1.000
_cell.length_c   1.000
_cell.angle_alpha   90.00
_cell.angle_beta   90.00
_cell.angle_gamma   90.00
#
_symmetry.space_group_name_H-M   'P 1'
#
loop_
_entity.id
_entity.type
_entity.pdbx_description
1 polymer ?
#
loop_
_entity_poly.entity_id
_entity_poly.type
_entity_poly.pdbx_seq_one_letter_code
_entity_poly.pdbx_strand_id
1 'polypeptide(L)'
;PTTLPSPLPLHDPLSSFTELILLATIVGRALTHRQTVSVEQLHPLHNPQSLDTFWTRHTYLHDLLTHRIQILSTYPHVDPMLMFARIVAQSMVLFLHSVLESITWKTGDHLLGIIEFERVCVLAAHEVVGLVKLQGSLGYFKVHPLTPIPLMMCTEFFSAHGYLDASFEVMLQELVECLQDLERVKNPIQSPTLSVQ
;
A
#
# COMPACT_ATOMS: atom_id res chain seq x y z
N PRO A 1 -14.51 -27.17 -43.26
CA PRO A 1 -14.94 -26.47 -42.02
C PRO A 1 -14.08 -26.94 -40.83
N THR A 2 -12.94 -26.28 -40.67
CA THR A 2 -11.97 -26.51 -39.59
C THR A 2 -12.43 -25.70 -38.37
N THR A 3 -12.88 -26.39 -37.33
CA THR A 3 -13.22 -25.79 -36.04
C THR A 3 -11.93 -25.33 -35.35
N LEU A 4 -11.77 -24.01 -35.21
CA LEU A 4 -10.74 -23.42 -34.36
C LEU A 4 -10.88 -23.95 -32.92
N PRO A 5 -9.79 -24.26 -32.20
CA PRO A 5 -9.87 -24.55 -30.78
C PRO A 5 -10.31 -23.27 -30.03
N SER A 6 -11.25 -23.45 -29.11
CA SER A 6 -11.68 -22.40 -28.18
C SER A 6 -10.49 -21.84 -27.40
N PRO A 7 -10.47 -20.52 -27.10
CA PRO A 7 -9.40 -19.97 -26.28
C PRO A 7 -9.38 -20.67 -24.91
N LEU A 8 -8.16 -20.99 -24.46
CA LEU A 8 -7.86 -21.55 -23.14
C LEU A 8 -8.62 -20.81 -22.04
N PRO A 9 -9.07 -21.50 -20.97
CA PRO A 9 -9.78 -20.85 -19.89
C PRO A 9 -8.90 -19.75 -19.30
N LEU A 10 -9.48 -18.56 -19.16
CA LEU A 10 -8.98 -17.51 -18.26
C LEU A 10 -8.57 -18.20 -16.96
N HIS A 11 -7.31 -18.06 -16.56
CA HIS A 11 -6.81 -18.63 -15.30
C HIS A 11 -7.84 -18.33 -14.21
N ASP A 12 -8.38 -19.37 -13.57
CA ASP A 12 -9.38 -19.17 -12.53
C ASP A 12 -8.82 -18.20 -11.48
N PRO A 13 -9.59 -17.17 -11.09
CA PRO A 13 -9.15 -16.21 -10.09
C PRO A 13 -8.69 -16.94 -8.82
N LEU A 14 -7.51 -16.58 -8.30
CA LEU A 14 -7.02 -17.16 -7.07
C LEU A 14 -7.98 -16.82 -5.93
N SER A 15 -8.01 -17.66 -4.90
CA SER A 15 -8.79 -17.33 -3.71
C SER A 15 -8.26 -16.04 -3.07
N SER A 16 -9.16 -15.25 -2.49
CA SER A 16 -8.81 -14.00 -1.80
C SER A 16 -7.74 -14.22 -0.71
N PHE A 17 -7.72 -15.40 -0.08
CA PHE A 17 -6.74 -15.75 0.93
C PHE A 17 -5.36 -16.01 0.31
N THR A 18 -5.31 -16.70 -0.82
CA THR A 18 -4.08 -16.90 -1.60
C THR A 18 -3.50 -15.57 -2.06
N GLU A 19 -4.36 -14.67 -2.54
CA GLU A 19 -3.97 -13.32 -2.95
C GLU A 19 -3.32 -12.54 -1.80
N LEU A 20 -3.89 -12.65 -0.59
CA LEU A 20 -3.34 -12.04 0.61
C LEU A 20 -2.01 -12.66 1.06
N ILE A 21 -1.84 -13.98 0.98
CA ILE A 21 -0.56 -14.66 1.31
C ILE A 21 0.57 -14.17 0.38
N LEU A 22 0.28 -14.09 -0.91
CA LEU A 22 1.24 -13.60 -1.89
C LEU A 22 1.64 -12.15 -1.58
N LEU A 23 0.67 -11.30 -1.24
CA LEU A 23 0.94 -9.92 -0.83
C LEU A 23 1.73 -9.84 0.48
N ALA A 24 1.36 -10.62 1.50
CA ALA A 24 2.07 -10.67 2.77
C ALA A 24 3.54 -11.09 2.60
N THR A 25 3.82 -11.97 1.63
CA THR A 25 5.19 -12.34 1.26
C THR A 25 5.98 -11.15 0.72
N ILE A 26 5.35 -10.31 -0.10
CA ILE A 26 5.98 -9.08 -0.64
C ILE A 26 6.22 -8.07 0.47
N VAL A 27 5.22 -7.86 1.33
CA VAL A 27 5.34 -7.00 2.53
C VAL A 27 6.53 -7.45 3.39
N GLY A 28 6.64 -8.76 3.67
CA GLY A 28 7.77 -9.32 4.41
C GLY A 28 9.12 -9.03 3.75
N ARG A 29 9.22 -9.19 2.43
CA ARG A 29 10.45 -8.86 1.69
C ARG A 29 10.78 -7.36 1.74
N ALA A 30 9.78 -6.49 1.64
CA ALA A 30 9.97 -5.04 1.75
C ALA A 30 10.44 -4.62 3.15
N LEU A 31 9.89 -5.23 4.20
CA LEU A 31 10.36 -5.02 5.57
C LEU A 31 11.81 -5.49 5.76
N THR A 32 12.15 -6.67 5.26
CA THR A 32 13.54 -7.17 5.25
C THR A 32 14.46 -6.24 4.47
N HIS A 33 14.02 -5.70 3.34
CA HIS A 33 14.78 -4.73 2.57
C HIS A 33 15.09 -3.47 3.39
N ARG A 34 14.10 -2.86 4.04
CA ARG A 34 14.31 -1.73 4.96
C ARG A 34 15.31 -2.04 6.07
N GLN A 35 15.17 -3.20 6.71
CA GLN A 35 16.10 -3.65 7.76
C GLN A 35 17.52 -3.80 7.22
N THR A 36 17.67 -4.40 6.04
CA THR A 36 18.98 -4.61 5.42
C THR A 36 19.63 -3.26 5.09
N VAL A 37 18.88 -2.31 4.55
CA VAL A 37 19.36 -0.95 4.29
C VAL A 37 19.80 -0.26 5.58
N SER A 38 19.03 -0.40 6.66
CA SER A 38 19.38 0.18 7.96
C SER A 38 20.71 -0.39 8.49
N VAL A 39 20.95 -1.70 8.34
CA VAL A 39 22.21 -2.34 8.75
C VAL A 39 23.38 -1.93 7.84
N GLU A 40 23.18 -1.86 6.54
CA GLU A 40 24.17 -1.40 5.55
C GLU A 40 24.59 0.06 5.80
N GLN A 41 23.70 0.89 6.32
CA GLN A 41 24.02 2.27 6.71
C GLN A 41 24.93 2.37 7.94
N LEU A 42 24.80 1.44 8.90
CA LEU A 42 25.60 1.42 10.14
C LEU A 42 27.05 0.96 9.92
N HIS A 43 27.28 0.15 8.88
CA HIS A 43 28.62 -0.31 8.49
C HIS A 43 28.96 0.23 7.09
N PRO A 44 29.30 1.53 6.97
CA PRO A 44 29.57 2.19 5.70
C PRO A 44 30.93 1.79 5.10
N LEU A 45 31.34 0.52 5.22
CA LEU A 45 32.49 0.00 4.49
C LEU A 45 32.22 0.32 3.01
N HIS A 46 33.01 1.24 2.47
CA HIS A 46 32.88 1.82 1.13
C HIS A 46 32.86 0.72 0.08
N ASN A 47 31.69 0.13 -0.19
CA ASN A 47 31.51 -0.76 -1.32
C ASN A 47 30.61 -0.04 -2.32
N PRO A 48 31.17 0.50 -3.42
CA PRO A 48 30.37 1.15 -4.46
C PRO A 48 29.28 0.22 -5.03
N GLN A 49 29.41 -1.10 -4.89
CA GLN A 49 28.38 -2.07 -5.28
C GLN A 49 27.12 -2.06 -4.38
N SER A 50 27.16 -1.40 -3.21
CA SER A 50 26.04 -1.37 -2.26
C SER A 50 24.84 -0.60 -2.80
N LEU A 51 25.08 0.49 -3.54
CA LEU A 51 24.01 1.35 -4.09
C LEU A 51 23.31 0.69 -5.28
N ASP A 52 24.06 0.05 -6.19
CA ASP A 52 23.48 -0.75 -7.28
C ASP A 52 22.65 -1.93 -6.75
N THR A 53 23.15 -2.59 -5.70
CA THR A 53 22.43 -3.69 -5.03
C THR A 53 21.17 -3.18 -4.33
N PHE A 54 21.19 -1.98 -3.75
CA PHE A 54 20.00 -1.33 -3.24
C PHE A 54 18.96 -1.15 -4.35
N TRP A 55 19.31 -0.45 -5.44
CA TRP A 55 18.37 -0.14 -6.51
C TRP A 55 17.81 -1.38 -7.17
N THR A 56 18.64 -2.40 -7.40
CA THR A 56 18.20 -3.69 -7.93
C THR A 56 17.12 -4.32 -7.04
N ARG A 57 17.34 -4.36 -5.72
CA ARG A 57 16.34 -4.89 -4.77
C ARG A 57 15.09 -4.01 -4.71
N HIS A 58 15.27 -2.69 -4.73
CA HIS A 58 14.20 -1.72 -4.61
C HIS A 58 13.25 -1.77 -5.81
N THR A 59 13.80 -1.71 -7.02
CA THR A 59 13.04 -1.81 -8.27
C THR A 59 12.37 -3.16 -8.40
N TYR A 60 13.05 -4.27 -8.05
CA TYR A 60 12.42 -5.60 -8.06
C TYR A 60 11.19 -5.67 -7.15
N LEU A 61 11.25 -5.09 -5.95
CA LEU A 61 10.11 -5.06 -5.03
C LEU A 61 8.98 -4.18 -5.56
N HIS A 62 9.32 -3.01 -6.11
CA HIS A 62 8.36 -2.11 -6.72
C HIS A 62 7.63 -2.77 -7.91
N ASP A 63 8.35 -3.46 -8.79
CA ASP A 63 7.77 -4.16 -9.94
C ASP A 63 6.85 -5.30 -9.50
N LEU A 64 7.30 -6.08 -8.50
CA LEU A 64 6.50 -7.16 -7.92
C LEU A 64 5.20 -6.61 -7.29
N LEU A 65 5.29 -5.49 -6.60
CA LEU A 65 4.13 -4.83 -6.00
C LEU A 65 3.18 -4.26 -7.06
N THR A 66 3.72 -3.58 -8.07
CA THR A 66 2.96 -3.02 -9.19
C THR A 66 2.20 -4.10 -9.94
N HIS A 67 2.85 -5.23 -10.25
CA HIS A 67 2.20 -6.36 -10.89
C HIS A 67 1.05 -6.91 -10.05
N ARG A 68 1.22 -6.98 -8.73
CA ARG A 68 0.16 -7.45 -7.82
C ARG A 68 -0.98 -6.45 -7.67
N ILE A 69 -0.71 -5.14 -7.66
CA ILE A 69 -1.74 -4.10 -7.70
C ILE A 69 -2.62 -4.27 -8.95
N GLN A 70 -2.01 -4.50 -10.12
CA GLN A 70 -2.73 -4.72 -11.37
C GLN A 70 -3.62 -5.96 -11.29
N ILE A 71 -3.10 -7.10 -10.83
CA ILE A 71 -3.89 -8.33 -10.63
C ILE A 71 -5.05 -8.05 -9.67
N LEU A 72 -4.75 -7.47 -8.50
CA LEU A 72 -5.74 -7.19 -7.49
C LEU A 72 -6.85 -6.29 -8.03
N SER A 73 -6.56 -5.29 -8.86
CA SER A 73 -7.57 -4.38 -9.43
C SER A 73 -8.61 -5.06 -10.33
N THR A 74 -8.31 -6.25 -10.88
CA THR A 74 -9.24 -6.98 -11.75
C THR A 74 -10.39 -7.66 -10.99
N TYR A 75 -10.21 -7.88 -9.68
CA TYR A 75 -11.22 -8.55 -8.87
C TYR A 75 -12.44 -7.64 -8.56
N PRO A 76 -13.58 -8.21 -8.15
CA PRO A 76 -14.70 -7.42 -7.66
C PRO A 76 -14.38 -6.69 -6.34
N HIS A 77 -14.92 -5.48 -6.16
CA HIS A 77 -14.67 -4.63 -4.98
C HIS A 77 -15.51 -4.99 -3.74
N VAL A 78 -16.15 -6.16 -3.70
CA VAL A 78 -17.12 -6.51 -2.65
C VAL A 78 -16.55 -7.44 -1.57
N ASP A 79 -15.37 -8.00 -1.79
CA ASP A 79 -14.68 -8.90 -0.87
C ASP A 79 -13.81 -8.08 0.12
N PRO A 80 -14.11 -8.11 1.44
CA PRO A 80 -13.35 -7.43 2.49
C PRO A 80 -11.84 -7.68 2.47
N MET A 81 -11.43 -8.92 2.18
CA MET A 81 -10.04 -9.34 2.22
C MET A 81 -9.30 -8.85 0.98
N LEU A 82 -9.95 -8.84 -0.19
CA LEU A 82 -9.37 -8.24 -1.40
C LEU A 82 -9.30 -6.72 -1.31
N MET A 83 -10.29 -6.06 -0.72
CA MET A 83 -10.23 -4.63 -0.44
C MET A 83 -9.06 -4.30 0.49
N PHE A 84 -8.93 -5.06 1.59
CA PHE A 84 -7.79 -4.94 2.49
C PHE A 84 -6.46 -5.18 1.77
N ALA A 85 -6.36 -6.22 0.94
CA ALA A 85 -5.15 -6.50 0.17
C ALA A 85 -4.78 -5.33 -0.76
N ARG A 86 -5.75 -4.69 -1.42
CA ARG A 86 -5.49 -3.51 -2.25
C ARG A 86 -5.00 -2.32 -1.44
N ILE A 87 -5.62 -2.03 -0.30
CA ILE A 87 -5.19 -0.96 0.61
C ILE A 87 -3.76 -1.22 1.07
N VAL A 88 -3.43 -2.44 1.49
CA VAL A 88 -2.06 -2.83 1.87
C VAL A 88 -1.11 -2.65 0.69
N ALA A 89 -1.47 -3.11 -0.50
CA ALA A 89 -0.59 -3.02 -1.67
C ALA A 89 -0.26 -1.57 -2.02
N GLN A 90 -1.24 -0.67 -2.03
CA GLN A 90 -1.00 0.76 -2.26
C GLN A 90 -0.21 1.40 -1.13
N SER A 91 -0.49 1.06 0.13
CA SER A 91 0.28 1.57 1.29
C SER A 91 1.75 1.14 1.24
N MET A 92 2.04 -0.04 0.66
CA MET A 92 3.41 -0.52 0.49
C MET A 92 4.20 0.27 -0.56
N VAL A 93 3.53 0.94 -1.51
CA VAL A 93 4.20 1.88 -2.44
C VAL A 93 4.76 3.05 -1.64
N LEU A 94 3.94 3.64 -0.75
CA LEU A 94 4.35 4.73 0.15
C LEU A 94 5.48 4.28 1.09
N PHE A 95 5.37 3.05 1.62
CA PHE A 95 6.43 2.46 2.43
C PHE A 95 7.75 2.36 1.67
N LEU A 96 7.74 1.87 0.42
CA LEU A 96 8.97 1.78 -0.37
C LEU A 96 9.59 3.16 -0.58
N HIS A 97 8.79 4.20 -0.83
CA HIS A 97 9.31 5.57 -0.90
C HIS A 97 10.03 5.98 0.39
N SER A 98 9.47 5.70 1.57
CA SER A 98 10.16 6.00 2.84
C SER A 98 11.50 5.28 2.99
N VAL A 99 11.63 4.07 2.41
CA VAL A 99 12.90 3.33 2.37
C VAL A 99 13.89 4.02 1.43
N LEU A 100 13.42 4.47 0.25
CA LEU A 100 14.22 5.22 -0.70
C LEU A 100 14.73 6.54 -0.10
N GLU A 101 13.86 7.29 0.56
CA GLU A 101 14.20 8.54 1.25
C GLU A 101 15.34 8.37 2.24
N SER A 102 15.36 7.27 2.99
CA SER A 102 16.37 6.99 4.01
C SER A 102 17.82 6.96 3.46
N ILE A 103 17.99 6.76 2.15
CA ILE A 103 19.30 6.72 1.50
C ILE A 103 19.55 7.89 0.53
N THR A 104 18.58 8.79 0.30
CA THR A 104 18.60 9.81 -0.78
C THR A 104 19.87 10.67 -0.82
N TRP A 105 20.47 10.96 0.33
CA TRP A 105 21.73 11.72 0.42
C TRP A 105 22.93 11.02 -0.24
N LYS A 106 22.84 9.71 -0.52
CA LYS A 106 23.88 8.93 -1.23
C LYS A 106 23.66 8.89 -2.75
N THR A 107 22.56 9.44 -3.27
CA THR A 107 21.95 8.95 -4.51
C THR A 107 21.84 10.04 -5.60
N GLY A 108 22.74 11.03 -5.60
CA GLY A 108 22.70 12.21 -6.48
C GLY A 108 22.48 11.91 -7.97
N ASP A 109 22.95 10.75 -8.46
CA ASP A 109 22.80 10.33 -9.86
C ASP A 109 21.41 9.77 -10.23
N HIS A 110 20.53 9.51 -9.24
CA HIS A 110 19.20 8.91 -9.46
C HIS A 110 18.04 9.86 -9.17
N LEU A 111 18.27 11.18 -9.23
CA LEU A 111 17.25 12.19 -8.96
C LEU A 111 15.97 12.01 -9.80
N LEU A 112 16.12 11.63 -11.08
CA LEU A 112 14.98 11.34 -11.96
C LEU A 112 14.15 10.14 -11.47
N GLY A 113 14.80 9.11 -10.91
CA GLY A 113 14.12 7.96 -10.34
C GLY A 113 13.31 8.35 -9.10
N ILE A 114 13.87 9.21 -8.25
CA ILE A 114 13.18 9.70 -7.04
C ILE A 114 11.89 10.45 -7.40
N ILE A 115 11.94 11.36 -8.37
CA ILE A 115 10.77 12.13 -8.83
C ILE A 115 9.67 11.20 -9.38
N GLU A 116 10.03 10.18 -10.16
CA GLU A 116 9.04 9.21 -10.65
C GLU A 116 8.40 8.42 -9.51
N PHE A 117 9.17 8.06 -8.48
CA PHE A 117 8.63 7.42 -7.28
C PHE A 117 7.65 8.32 -6.51
N GLU A 118 7.95 9.61 -6.37
CA GLU A 118 7.02 10.58 -5.76
C GLU A 118 5.68 10.62 -6.51
N ARG A 119 5.73 10.68 -7.85
CA ARG A 119 4.53 10.66 -8.69
C ARG A 119 3.69 9.39 -8.48
N VAL A 120 4.35 8.24 -8.39
CA VAL A 120 3.68 6.96 -8.13
C VAL A 120 3.08 6.93 -6.72
N CYS A 121 3.71 7.56 -5.73
CA CYS A 121 3.18 7.67 -4.37
C CYS A 121 1.90 8.52 -4.32
N VAL A 122 1.86 9.64 -5.04
CA VAL A 122 0.64 10.46 -5.12
C VAL A 122 -0.53 9.65 -5.68
N LEU A 123 -0.31 8.86 -6.74
CA LEU A 123 -1.35 7.98 -7.27
C LEU A 123 -1.80 6.90 -6.28
N ALA A 124 -0.85 6.26 -5.59
CA ALA A 124 -1.15 5.25 -4.58
C ALA A 124 -1.95 5.84 -3.40
N ALA A 125 -1.61 7.05 -2.96
CA ALA A 125 -2.31 7.78 -1.91
C ALA A 125 -3.78 8.01 -2.26
N HIS A 126 -4.04 8.53 -3.47
CA HIS A 126 -5.40 8.73 -3.95
C HIS A 126 -6.18 7.42 -4.04
N GLU A 127 -5.55 6.34 -4.49
CA GLU A 127 -6.20 5.03 -4.57
C GLU A 127 -6.56 4.49 -3.18
N VAL A 128 -5.69 4.64 -2.17
CA VAL A 128 -6.01 4.26 -0.77
C VAL A 128 -7.27 4.98 -0.30
N VAL A 129 -7.33 6.29 -0.49
CA VAL A 129 -8.49 7.10 -0.08
C VAL A 129 -9.75 6.70 -0.85
N GLY A 130 -9.65 6.46 -2.16
CA GLY A 130 -10.74 5.96 -2.98
C GLY A 130 -11.28 4.62 -2.48
N LEU A 131 -10.40 3.68 -2.15
CA LEU A 131 -10.75 2.37 -1.59
C LEU A 131 -11.41 2.49 -0.22
N VAL A 132 -10.92 3.38 0.64
CA VAL A 132 -11.50 3.65 1.97
C VAL A 132 -12.91 4.22 1.85
N LYS A 133 -13.13 5.20 0.97
CA LYS A 133 -14.46 5.76 0.70
C LYS A 133 -15.43 4.69 0.19
N LEU A 134 -14.97 3.88 -0.76
CA LEU A 134 -15.77 2.75 -1.27
C LEU A 134 -16.12 1.78 -0.15
N GLN A 135 -15.16 1.46 0.72
CA GLN A 135 -15.37 0.58 1.87
C GLN A 135 -16.41 1.13 2.84
N GLY A 136 -16.34 2.43 3.15
CA GLY A 136 -17.33 3.11 3.98
C GLY A 136 -18.76 3.00 3.41
N SER A 137 -18.91 3.11 2.08
CA SER A 137 -20.21 2.95 1.41
C SER A 137 -20.80 1.54 1.48
N LEU A 138 -19.96 0.51 1.66
CA LEU A 138 -20.39 -0.89 1.79
C LEU A 138 -20.72 -1.29 3.24
N GLY A 139 -20.42 -0.41 4.20
CA GLY A 139 -20.65 -0.60 5.63
C GLY A 139 -19.42 -1.13 6.39
N TYR A 140 -19.16 -0.54 7.56
CA TYR A 140 -17.95 -0.80 8.36
C TYR A 140 -17.83 -2.22 8.95
N PHE A 141 -18.90 -3.01 8.98
CA PHE A 141 -18.86 -4.42 9.40
C PHE A 141 -18.11 -5.33 8.41
N LYS A 142 -17.86 -4.85 7.20
CA LYS A 142 -17.12 -5.56 6.16
C LYS A 142 -15.65 -5.13 6.10
N VAL A 143 -15.14 -4.43 7.11
CA VAL A 143 -13.74 -4.03 7.16
C VAL A 143 -12.90 -5.13 7.78
N HIS A 144 -11.80 -5.47 7.11
CA HIS A 144 -10.85 -6.42 7.65
C HIS A 144 -10.24 -5.87 8.97
N PRO A 145 -10.12 -6.66 10.06
CA PRO A 145 -9.66 -6.16 11.36
C PRO A 145 -8.27 -5.52 11.37
N LEU A 146 -7.44 -5.84 10.37
CA LEU A 146 -6.09 -5.29 10.22
C LEU A 146 -6.02 -4.03 9.34
N THR A 147 -7.13 -3.58 8.75
CA THR A 147 -7.17 -2.35 7.93
C THR A 147 -6.62 -1.10 8.64
N PRO A 148 -6.76 -0.90 9.96
CA PRO A 148 -6.15 0.25 10.63
C PRO A 148 -4.62 0.35 10.44
N ILE A 149 -3.91 -0.77 10.29
CA ILE A 149 -2.44 -0.77 10.15
C ILE A 149 -1.97 -0.02 8.88
N PRO A 150 -2.39 -0.39 7.66
CA PRO A 150 -2.00 0.36 6.46
C PRO A 150 -2.54 1.79 6.45
N LEU A 151 -3.69 2.07 7.08
CA LEU A 151 -4.20 3.44 7.16
C LEU A 151 -3.32 4.33 8.04
N MET A 152 -2.85 3.85 9.19
CA MET A 152 -1.89 4.58 10.03
C MET A 152 -0.61 4.90 9.24
N MET A 153 -0.08 3.94 8.49
CA MET A 153 1.09 4.17 7.62
C MET A 153 0.83 5.28 6.58
N CYS A 154 -0.36 5.31 5.99
CA CYS A 154 -0.73 6.37 5.05
C CYS A 154 -0.86 7.74 5.73
N THR A 155 -1.44 7.80 6.94
CA THR A 155 -1.54 9.07 7.68
C THR A 155 -0.17 9.65 8.03
N GLU A 156 0.79 8.81 8.42
CA GLU A 156 2.18 9.22 8.64
C GLU A 156 2.79 9.78 7.36
N PHE A 157 2.57 9.10 6.22
CA PHE A 157 3.06 9.56 4.93
C PHE A 157 2.45 10.91 4.53
N PHE A 158 1.13 11.07 4.60
CA PHE A 158 0.45 12.32 4.20
C PHE A 158 0.91 13.50 5.06
N SER A 159 1.10 13.27 6.37
CA SER A 159 1.60 14.29 7.28
C SER A 159 3.04 14.71 6.98
N ALA A 160 3.91 13.77 6.60
CA ALA A 160 5.32 14.06 6.32
C ALA A 160 5.55 14.66 4.92
N HIS A 161 4.67 14.36 3.95
CA HIS A 161 4.88 14.67 2.54
C HIS A 161 3.80 15.59 1.94
N GLY A 162 3.20 16.47 2.74
CA GLY A 162 2.18 17.42 2.25
C GLY A 162 2.65 18.35 1.12
N TYR A 163 3.96 18.44 0.88
CA TYR A 163 4.53 19.18 -0.24
C TYR A 163 4.36 18.47 -1.60
N LEU A 164 4.07 17.15 -1.61
CA LEU A 164 3.92 16.37 -2.84
C LEU A 164 2.59 16.63 -3.55
N ASP A 165 1.51 16.84 -2.79
CA ASP A 165 0.19 17.09 -3.35
C ASP A 165 -0.68 17.90 -2.36
N ALA A 166 -1.32 18.96 -2.87
CA ALA A 166 -2.13 19.87 -2.06
C ALA A 166 -3.37 19.20 -1.43
N SER A 167 -3.81 18.05 -1.95
CA SER A 167 -4.94 17.30 -1.41
C SER A 167 -4.58 16.43 -0.20
N PHE A 168 -3.29 16.26 0.13
CA PHE A 168 -2.85 15.39 1.24
C PHE A 168 -3.43 15.82 2.59
N GLU A 169 -3.63 17.12 2.82
CA GLU A 169 -4.26 17.61 4.05
C GLU A 169 -5.71 17.11 4.18
N VAL A 170 -6.49 17.18 3.10
CA VAL A 170 -7.88 16.70 3.07
C VAL A 170 -7.92 15.18 3.17
N MET A 171 -7.05 14.49 2.42
CA MET A 171 -6.96 13.02 2.46
C MET A 171 -6.56 12.51 3.85
N LEU A 172 -5.67 13.20 4.56
CA LEU A 172 -5.30 12.88 5.93
C LEU A 172 -6.51 12.95 6.86
N GLN A 173 -7.31 14.01 6.76
CA GLN A 173 -8.54 14.16 7.54
C GLN A 173 -9.52 13.01 7.27
N GLU A 174 -9.72 12.63 6.00
CA GLU A 174 -10.59 11.52 5.61
C GLU A 174 -10.13 10.17 6.20
N LEU A 175 -8.82 9.91 6.22
CA LEU A 175 -8.28 8.68 6.82
C LEU A 175 -8.40 8.67 8.35
N VAL A 176 -8.19 9.81 9.00
CA VAL A 176 -8.35 9.94 10.46
C VAL A 176 -9.81 9.72 10.87
N GLU A 177 -10.76 10.28 10.14
CA GLU A 177 -12.20 10.04 10.36
C GLU A 177 -12.55 8.56 10.20
N CYS A 178 -12.02 7.91 9.15
CA CYS A 178 -12.21 6.48 8.96
C CYS A 178 -11.65 5.65 10.13
N LEU A 179 -10.44 5.97 10.61
CA LEU A 179 -9.83 5.29 11.75
C LEU A 179 -10.67 5.44 13.03
N GLN A 180 -11.21 6.64 13.28
CA GLN A 180 -12.12 6.89 14.42
C GLN A 180 -13.42 6.08 14.30
N ASP A 181 -14.00 5.99 13.11
CA ASP A 181 -15.20 5.17 12.88
C ASP A 181 -14.94 3.68 13.14
N LEU A 182 -13.79 3.17 12.69
CA LEU A 182 -13.38 1.79 12.96
C LEU A 182 -13.19 1.52 14.46
N GLU A 183 -12.67 2.49 15.20
CA GLU A 183 -12.53 2.38 16.66
C GLU A 183 -13.89 2.33 17.37
N ARG A 184 -14.86 3.15 16.94
CA ARG A 184 -16.23 3.15 17.49
C ARG A 184 -16.93 1.80 17.27
N VAL A 185 -16.76 1.19 16.09
CA VAL A 185 -17.32 -0.14 15.79
C VAL A 185 -16.70 -1.23 16.66
N LYS A 186 -15.40 -1.12 16.97
CA LYS A 186 -14.72 -2.06 17.87
C LYS A 186 -15.18 -1.92 19.33
N ASN A 187 -15.56 -0.72 19.76
CA ASN A 187 -15.98 -0.40 21.13
C ASN A 187 -17.37 0.28 21.16
N PRO A 188 -18.47 -0.47 20.99
CA PRO A 188 -19.81 0.10 20.86
C PRO A 188 -20.31 0.87 22.10
N ILE A 189 -19.67 0.69 23.26
CA ILE A 189 -20.00 1.33 24.53
C ILE A 189 -19.80 2.88 24.48
N GLN A 190 -19.01 3.38 23.53
CA GLN A 190 -18.79 4.83 23.33
C GLN A 190 -19.72 5.46 22.28
N SER A 191 -20.62 4.68 21.68
CA SER A 191 -21.65 5.21 20.79
C SER A 191 -22.64 6.02 21.62
N PRO A 192 -22.99 7.26 21.26
CA PRO A 192 -24.04 7.98 21.97
C PRO A 192 -25.28 7.10 21.93
N THR A 193 -25.73 6.69 23.11
CA THR A 193 -26.95 5.91 23.28
C THR A 193 -28.07 6.69 22.63
N LEU A 194 -28.64 6.13 21.56
CA LEU A 194 -29.89 6.59 20.97
C LEU A 194 -30.91 6.63 22.11
N SER A 195 -31.12 7.84 22.63
CA SER A 195 -32.12 8.13 23.63
C SER A 195 -33.44 8.07 22.89
N VAL A 196 -34.11 6.94 22.97
CA VAL A 196 -35.48 6.78 22.49
C VAL A 196 -36.35 7.67 23.39
N GLN A 197 -36.89 8.73 22.81
CA GLN A 197 -38.02 9.51 23.34
C GLN A 197 -39.26 9.18 22.53
#